data_AF-A0A7G9W720-F1
#
_entry.id   AF-A0A7G9W720-F1
#
_cell.length_a   1.000
_cell.length_b   1.000
_cell.length_c   1.000
_cell.angle_alpha   90.00
_cell.angle_beta   90.00
_cell.angle_gamma   90.00
#
_symmetry.space_group_name_H-M   'P 1'
#
loop_
_entity.id
_entity.type
_entity.pdbx_description
1 polymer ?
#
loop_
_entity_poly.entity_id
_entity_poly.type
_entity_poly.pdbx_seq_one_letter_code
_entity_poly.pdbx_strand_id
1 'polypeptide(L)' 'METLLNAMANFGFPMVVTVYLLVKIEGRLDQLTASIYKLSETITTIRNSG' A
#
# COMPACT_ATOMS: atom_id res chain seq x y z
N MET A 1 2.10 -21.64 -29.01
CA MET A 1 1.77 -20.21 -28.83
C MET A 1 0.45 -20.03 -28.09
N GLU A 2 -0.64 -20.70 -28.53
CA GLU A 2 -1.97 -20.64 -27.89
C GLU A 2 -1.98 -20.97 -26.39
N THR A 3 -1.24 -21.98 -25.95
CA THR A 3 -1.23 -22.41 -24.54
C THR A 3 -0.63 -21.34 -23.62
N LEU A 4 0.41 -20.64 -24.10
CA LEU A 4 1.03 -19.53 -23.38
C LEU A 4 0.08 -18.32 -23.33
N LEU A 5 -0.60 -18.03 -24.44
CA LEU A 5 -1.62 -16.98 -24.51
C LEU A 5 -2.81 -17.25 -23.59
N ASN A 6 -3.30 -18.50 -23.53
CA ASN A 6 -4.37 -18.91 -22.61
C ASN A 6 -3.92 -18.85 -21.14
N ALA A 7 -2.68 -19.23 -20.83
CA ALA A 7 -2.13 -19.05 -19.49
C ALA A 7 -2.03 -17.56 -19.13
N MET A 8 -1.53 -16.72 -20.04
CA MET A 8 -1.51 -15.26 -19.84
C MET A 8 -2.91 -14.66 -19.72
N ALA A 9 -3.92 -15.18 -20.40
CA ALA A 9 -5.30 -14.74 -20.25
C ALA A 9 -5.90 -15.14 -18.88
N ASN A 10 -5.63 -16.36 -18.42
CA ASN A 10 -6.12 -16.88 -17.14
C ASN A 10 -5.41 -16.26 -15.93
N PHE A 11 -4.11 -16.00 -16.04
CA PHE A 11 -3.31 -15.43 -14.96
C PHE A 11 -3.10 -13.92 -15.07
N GLY A 12 -3.30 -13.32 -16.25
CA GLY A 12 -3.09 -11.89 -16.49
C GLY A 12 -4.06 -11.02 -15.72
N PHE A 13 -5.35 -11.36 -15.69
CA PHE A 13 -6.33 -10.60 -14.93
C PHE A 13 -6.07 -10.66 -13.42
N PRO A 14 -5.93 -11.85 -12.79
CA PRO A 14 -5.56 -11.93 -11.38
C PRO A 14 -4.24 -11.22 -11.08
N MET A 15 -3.23 -11.34 -11.95
CA MET A 15 -1.92 -10.70 -11.75
C MET A 15 -2.02 -9.17 -11.73
N VAL A 16 -2.73 -8.57 -12.69
CA VAL A 16 -2.93 -7.10 -12.71
C VAL A 16 -3.68 -6.64 -11.47
N VAL A 17 -4.70 -7.38 -11.03
CA VAL A 17 -5.43 -7.09 -9.79
C VAL A 17 -4.48 -7.17 -8.59
N THR A 18 -3.66 -8.21 -8.48
CA THR A 18 -2.67 -8.33 -7.40
C THR A 18 -1.68 -7.17 -7.40
N VAL A 19 -1.11 -6.80 -8.55
CA VAL A 19 -0.18 -5.65 -8.66
C VAL A 19 -0.88 -4.36 -8.22
N TYR A 20 -2.10 -4.11 -8.69
CA TYR A 20 -2.88 -2.95 -8.27
C TYR A 20 -3.13 -2.95 -6.75
N LEU A 21 -3.50 -4.10 -6.18
CA LEU A 21 -3.73 -4.22 -4.74
C LEU A 21 -2.45 -4.01 -3.93
N LEU A 22 -1.29 -4.49 -4.41
CA LEU A 22 0.00 -4.27 -3.77
C LEU A 22 0.36 -2.79 -3.71
N VAL A 23 0.29 -2.08 -4.84
CA VAL A 23 0.53 -0.63 -4.90
C VAL A 23 -0.44 0.13 -3.99
N LYS A 24 -1.71 -0.31 -3.95
CA LYS A 24 -2.72 0.28 -3.07
C LYS A 24 -2.42 0.05 -1.58
N ILE A 25 -1.90 -1.12 -1.21
CA ILE A 25 -1.51 -1.42 0.17
C ILE A 25 -0.28 -0.61 0.57
N GLU A 26 0.72 -0.51 -0.31
CA GLU A 26 1.91 0.32 -0.11
C GLU A 26 1.53 1.77 0.24
N GLY A 27 0.66 2.39 -0.56
CA GLY A 27 0.19 3.74 -0.26
C GLY A 27 -0.57 3.88 1.07
N ARG A 28 -1.26 2.81 1.54
CA ARG A 28 -1.90 2.81 2.87
C ARG A 28 -0.88 2.68 4.00
N LEU A 29 0.20 1.93 3.79
CA LEU A 29 1.29 1.79 4.76
C LEU A 29 2.06 3.10 4.92
N ASP A 30 2.28 3.84 3.84
CA ASP A 30 2.89 5.17 3.88
C ASP A 30 2.01 6.16 4.67
N GLN A 31 0.70 6.17 4.41
CA GLN A 31 -0.24 7.01 5.15
C GLN A 31 -0.30 6.68 6.65
N LEU A 32 -0.26 5.39 6.99
CA LEU A 32 -0.19 4.94 8.38
C LEU A 32 1.11 5.43 9.04
N THR A 33 2.23 5.28 8.36
CA THR A 33 3.54 5.74 8.83
C THR A 33 3.54 7.25 9.10
N ALA A 34 3.02 8.05 8.16
CA ALA A 34 2.87 9.49 8.33
C ALA A 34 1.95 9.85 9.52
N SER A 35 0.87 9.10 9.71
CA SER A 35 -0.06 9.30 10.83
C SER A 35 0.61 9.03 12.19
N ILE A 36 1.46 8.00 12.28
CA ILE A 36 2.23 7.69 13.49
C ILE A 36 3.23 8.80 13.81
N TYR A 37 3.95 9.31 12.80
CA TYR A 37 4.88 10.43 13.01
C TYR A 37 4.15 11.69 13.51
N LYS A 38 3.03 12.03 12.87
CA LYS A 38 2.20 13.18 13.30
C LYS A 38 1.67 13.01 14.72
N LEU A 39 1.27 11.80 15.10
CA LEU A 39 0.83 11.52 16.47
C LEU A 39 1.98 11.70 17.47
N SER A 40 3.18 11.19 17.15
CA SER A 40 4.38 11.35 17.98
C SER A 40 4.76 12.83 18.18
N GLU A 41 4.70 13.62 17.11
CA GLU A 41 4.93 15.07 17.15
C GLU A 41 3.87 15.78 18.01
N THR A 42 2.60 15.42 17.85
CA THR A 42 1.48 15.98 18.63
C THR A 42 1.68 15.72 20.13
N ILE A 43 2.02 14.48 20.50
CA ILE A 43 2.31 14.11 21.90
C ILE A 43 3.51 14.91 22.45
N THR A 44 4.57 15.03 21.66
CA THR A 44 5.77 15.79 22.05
C THR A 44 5.47 17.26 22.26
N THR A 45 4.66 17.85 21.38
CA THR A 45 4.20 19.25 21.48
C THR A 45 3.40 19.47 22.75
N ILE A 46 2.44 18.60 23.06
CA ILE A 46 1.64 18.67 24.30
C ILE A 46 2.56 18.59 25.53
N ARG A 47 3.52 17.65 25.55
CA ARG A 47 4.47 17.50 26.66
C ARG A 47 5.33 18.75 26.89
N ASN A 48 5.81 19.37 25.82
CA ASN A 48 6.71 20.52 25.90
C ASN A 48 5.97 21.85 26.15
N SER A 49 4.64 21.87 26.02
CA SER A 49 3.81 23.07 26.22
C SER A 49 3.23 23.17 27.64
N GLY A 50 3.46 22.17 28.49
CA GLY A 50 3.04 22.12 29.90
C GLY A 50 4.15 22.40 30.89
#